data_AF-A0A0G4FTD3-F1
#
_entry.id   AF-A0A0G4FTD3-F1
#
_cell.length_a   1.000
_cell.length_b   1.000
_cell.length_c   1.000
_cell.angle_alpha   90.00
_cell.angle_beta   90.00
_cell.angle_gamma   90.00
#
_symmetry.space_group_name_H-M   'P 1'
#
loop_
_entity.id
_entity.type
_entity.pdbx_description
1 polymer ?
#
loop_
_entity_poly.entity_id
_entity_poly.type
_entity_poly.pdbx_seq_one_letter_code
_entity_poly.pdbx_strand_id
1 'polypeptide(L)'
;MASRIANEDVPWEQLQALRACRLIGLDKQPGVRPIGIEEVLMRIMGKAMAKAVGVDAEIVCGADQLCAGLKGGVEGAIHAVSGPFDSGGVECALLVDATNAYNTMNRAAALWNVRVL
;
A
#
# COMPACT_ATOMS: atom_id res chain seq x y z
N MET A 1 -9.08 11.08 -17.36
CA MET A 1 -9.14 11.44 -15.93
C MET A 1 -8.07 10.71 -15.13
N ALA A 2 -8.16 9.39 -14.90
CA ALA A 2 -7.19 8.63 -14.11
C ALA A 2 -5.73 8.78 -14.57
N SER A 3 -5.47 8.57 -15.87
CA SER A 3 -4.12 8.77 -16.45
C SER A 3 -3.59 10.19 -16.26
N ARG A 4 -4.45 11.20 -16.43
CA ARG A 4 -4.10 12.61 -16.21
C ARG A 4 -3.67 12.86 -14.76
N ILE A 5 -4.47 12.40 -13.80
CA ILE A 5 -4.19 12.54 -12.36
C ILE A 5 -2.91 11.79 -11.95
N ALA A 6 -2.62 10.65 -12.59
CA ALA A 6 -1.45 9.85 -12.28
C ALA A 6 -0.15 10.42 -12.84
N ASN A 7 -0.19 11.14 -13.96
CA ASN A 7 0.99 11.51 -14.73
C ASN A 7 1.25 13.03 -14.78
N GLU A 8 0.27 13.86 -14.44
CA GLU A 8 0.37 15.32 -14.54
C GLU A 8 0.23 15.99 -13.18
N ASP A 9 0.78 17.21 -13.06
CA ASP A 9 0.44 18.11 -11.96
C ASP A 9 -0.93 18.74 -12.24
N VAL A 10 -1.95 18.28 -11.53
CA VAL A 10 -3.34 18.72 -11.73
C VAL A 10 -3.72 19.70 -10.61
N PRO A 11 -4.17 20.94 -10.95
CA PRO A 11 -4.57 21.93 -9.97
C PRO A 11 -5.62 21.41 -8.98
N TRP A 12 -5.50 21.79 -7.71
CA TRP A 12 -6.36 21.30 -6.62
C TRP A 12 -7.84 21.57 -6.87
N GLU A 13 -8.17 22.69 -7.50
CA GLU A 13 -9.54 23.11 -7.81
C GLU A 13 -10.26 22.10 -8.72
N GLN A 14 -9.49 21.36 -9.54
CA GLN A 14 -10.00 20.30 -10.43
C GLN A 14 -10.13 18.94 -9.70
N LEU A 15 -9.50 18.77 -8.54
CA LEU A 15 -9.44 17.51 -7.79
C LEU A 15 -10.28 17.51 -6.52
N GLN A 16 -10.51 18.66 -5.90
CA GLN A 16 -11.05 18.76 -4.54
C GLN A 16 -12.35 17.99 -4.32
N ALA A 17 -13.28 18.07 -5.27
CA ALA A 17 -14.56 17.36 -5.19
C ALA A 17 -14.38 15.85 -5.25
N LEU A 18 -13.44 15.36 -6.08
CA LEU A 18 -13.12 13.94 -6.19
C LEU A 18 -12.38 13.43 -4.96
N ARG A 19 -11.56 14.28 -4.34
CA ARG A 19 -10.79 13.96 -3.14
C ARG A 19 -11.58 14.11 -1.85
N ALA A 20 -12.87 14.44 -1.93
CA ALA A 20 -13.77 14.39 -0.79
C ALA A 20 -13.82 12.97 -0.20
N CYS A 21 -13.86 12.90 1.12
CA CYS A 21 -13.74 11.64 1.84
C CYS A 21 -14.57 11.68 3.12
N ARG A 22 -15.30 10.60 3.39
CA ARG A 22 -15.99 10.38 4.67
C ARG A 22 -15.12 9.53 5.58
N LEU A 23 -14.72 10.08 6.73
CA LEU A 23 -13.98 9.34 7.74
C LEU A 23 -14.94 8.50 8.61
N ILE A 24 -14.62 7.22 8.79
CA ILE A 24 -15.30 6.33 9.74
C ILE A 24 -14.28 5.62 10.64
N GLY A 25 -14.66 5.34 11.88
CA GLY A 25 -13.86 4.50 12.78
C GLY A 25 -14.39 3.06 12.78
N LEU A 26 -13.54 2.10 12.41
CA LEU A 26 -13.82 0.68 12.57
C LEU A 26 -13.19 0.16 13.87
N ASP A 27 -13.85 -0.80 14.53
CA ASP A 27 -13.28 -1.48 15.69
C ASP A 27 -12.10 -2.38 15.28
N LYS A 28 -10.96 -2.25 15.95
CA LYS A 28 -9.73 -3.01 15.69
C LYS A 28 -9.46 -4.09 16.75
N GLN A 29 -10.15 -4.05 17.89
CA GLN A 29 -10.00 -5.01 19.00
C GLN A 29 -8.54 -5.37 19.39
N PRO A 30 -7.86 -4.53 20.20
CA PRO A 30 -8.29 -3.26 20.76
C PRO A 30 -8.00 -2.06 19.84
N GLY A 31 -8.71 -0.96 20.08
CA GLY A 31 -8.47 0.33 19.42
C GLY A 31 -9.37 0.59 18.21
N VAL A 32 -9.08 1.66 17.48
CA VAL A 32 -9.87 2.13 16.34
C VAL A 32 -9.02 2.16 15.09
N ARG A 33 -9.57 1.69 13.97
CA ARG A 33 -9.01 1.85 12.64
C ARG A 33 -9.75 2.95 11.88
N PRO A 34 -9.17 4.14 11.70
CA PRO A 34 -9.77 5.18 10.89
C PRO A 34 -9.70 4.79 9.40
N ILE A 35 -10.83 4.85 8.72
CA ILE A 35 -10.95 4.57 7.28
C ILE A 35 -11.52 5.80 6.59
N GLY A 36 -10.78 6.29 5.60
CA GLY A 36 -11.28 7.29 4.66
C GLY A 36 -12.03 6.62 3.50
N ILE A 37 -13.34 6.86 3.41
CA ILE A 37 -14.16 6.43 2.28
C ILE A 37 -14.18 7.56 1.25
N GLU A 38 -13.41 7.40 0.18
CA GLU A 38 -13.37 8.34 -0.94
C GLU A 38 -14.63 8.29 -1.82
N GLU A 39 -14.76 9.28 -2.71
CA GLU A 39 -15.78 9.29 -3.77
C GLU A 39 -15.75 8.04 -4.66
N VAL A 40 -16.93 7.63 -5.14
CA VAL A 40 -17.09 6.42 -5.97
C VAL A 40 -16.18 6.48 -7.20
N LEU A 41 -16.11 7.63 -7.86
CA LEU A 41 -15.27 7.82 -9.05
C LEU A 41 -13.77 7.64 -8.73
N MET A 42 -13.28 8.14 -7.59
CA MET A 42 -11.89 7.91 -7.16
C MET A 42 -11.61 6.43 -6.93
N ARG A 43 -12.55 5.70 -6.30
CA ARG A 43 -12.40 4.25 -6.09
C ARG A 43 -12.38 3.47 -7.40
N ILE A 44 -13.21 3.85 -8.37
CA ILE A 44 -13.20 3.23 -9.72
C ILE A 44 -11.86 3.49 -10.41
N MET A 45 -11.37 4.74 -10.40
CA MET A 45 -10.08 5.10 -10.98
C MET A 45 -8.93 4.37 -10.28
N GLY A 46 -8.93 4.31 -8.94
CA GLY A 46 -7.94 3.56 -8.16
C GLY A 46 -7.95 2.07 -8.49
N LYS A 47 -9.14 1.47 -8.66
CA LYS A 47 -9.26 0.06 -9.06
C LYS A 47 -8.77 -0.19 -10.48
N ALA A 48 -9.03 0.73 -11.41
CA ALA A 48 -8.51 0.67 -12.77
C ALA A 48 -6.97 0.75 -12.78
N MET A 49 -6.39 1.66 -11.99
CA MET A 49 -4.94 1.76 -11.83
C MET A 49 -4.36 0.48 -11.23
N ALA A 50 -4.91 -0.03 -10.13
CA ALA A 50 -4.45 -1.28 -9.53
C ALA A 50 -4.53 -2.47 -10.49
N LYS A 51 -5.52 -2.52 -11.38
CA LYS A 51 -5.61 -3.54 -12.42
C LYS A 51 -4.55 -3.35 -13.52
N ALA A 52 -4.28 -2.10 -13.89
CA ALA A 52 -3.31 -1.78 -14.93
C ALA A 52 -1.87 -2.09 -14.50
N VAL A 53 -1.50 -1.80 -13.25
CA VAL A 53 -0.12 -1.92 -12.75
C VAL A 53 0.11 -3.11 -11.84
N GLY A 54 -0.94 -3.86 -11.49
CA GLY A 54 -0.88 -4.89 -10.44
C GLY A 54 0.09 -6.03 -10.76
N VAL A 55 0.13 -6.47 -12.02
CA VAL A 55 1.07 -7.52 -12.47
C VAL A 55 2.51 -7.02 -12.40
N ASP A 56 2.76 -5.80 -12.87
CA ASP A 56 4.09 -5.20 -12.83
C ASP A 56 4.55 -5.02 -11.37
N ALA A 57 3.65 -4.57 -10.50
CA ALA A 57 3.92 -4.45 -9.07
C ALA A 57 4.26 -5.80 -8.42
N GLU A 58 3.52 -6.87 -8.74
CA GLU A 58 3.81 -8.22 -8.26
C GLU A 58 5.20 -8.70 -8.73
N ILE A 59 5.54 -8.49 -10.02
CA ILE A 59 6.84 -8.88 -10.60
C ILE A 59 8.00 -8.11 -9.96
N VAL A 60 7.88 -6.78 -9.86
CA VAL A 60 8.95 -5.92 -9.34
C VAL A 60 9.18 -6.14 -7.85
N CYS A 61 8.10 -6.34 -7.08
CA CYS A 61 8.19 -6.56 -5.64
C CYS A 61 8.63 -7.98 -5.28
N GLY A 62 8.31 -8.97 -6.12
CA GLY A 62 8.69 -10.36 -5.93
C GLY A 62 8.39 -10.89 -4.52
N ALA A 63 9.35 -11.64 -3.97
CA ALA A 63 9.27 -12.17 -2.60
C ALA A 63 9.73 -11.17 -1.52
N ASP A 64 10.35 -10.05 -1.91
CA ASP A 64 10.88 -9.05 -0.98
C ASP A 64 9.76 -8.18 -0.39
N GLN A 65 8.68 -7.97 -1.15
CA GLN A 65 7.52 -7.21 -0.71
C GLN A 65 6.21 -7.95 -1.01
N LEU A 66 5.73 -8.66 0.01
CA LEU A 66 4.56 -9.54 -0.09
C LEU A 66 3.22 -8.80 -0.21
N CYS A 67 3.18 -7.51 0.11
CA CYS A 67 1.96 -6.70 -0.01
C CYS A 67 1.59 -6.33 -1.46
N ALA A 68 2.41 -6.68 -2.44
CA ALA A 68 2.17 -6.39 -3.86
C ALA A 68 1.22 -7.38 -4.56
N GLY A 69 0.62 -8.31 -3.82
CA GLY A 69 -0.38 -9.24 -4.36
C GLY A 69 0.17 -10.59 -4.81
N LEU A 70 1.41 -10.93 -4.43
CA LEU A 70 2.03 -12.24 -4.71
C LEU A 70 1.10 -13.38 -4.27
N LYS A 71 0.75 -14.26 -5.21
CA LYS A 71 -0.08 -15.43 -4.91
C LYS A 71 0.60 -16.33 -3.87
N GLY A 72 -0.14 -16.66 -2.81
CA GLY A 72 0.41 -17.44 -1.69
C GLY A 72 1.44 -16.67 -0.84
N GLY A 73 1.58 -15.35 -1.01
CA GLY A 73 2.64 -14.57 -0.36
C GLY A 73 2.66 -14.69 1.17
N VAL A 74 1.51 -14.79 1.83
CA VAL A 74 1.44 -14.96 3.30
C VAL A 74 2.02 -16.30 3.76
N GLU A 75 1.67 -17.38 3.07
CA GLU A 75 2.20 -18.73 3.36
C GLU A 75 3.70 -18.77 3.07
N GLY A 76 4.11 -18.21 1.92
CA GLY A 76 5.52 -18.05 1.57
C GLY A 76 6.31 -17.27 2.63
N ALA A 77 5.72 -16.20 3.19
CA ALA A 77 6.33 -15.43 4.28
C ALA A 77 6.64 -16.29 5.50
N ILE A 78 5.66 -17.08 5.93
CA ILE A 78 5.77 -17.92 7.11
C ILE A 78 6.87 -18.95 6.90
N HIS A 79 6.93 -19.60 5.73
CA HIS A 79 7.99 -20.56 5.44
C HIS A 79 9.38 -19.90 5.30
N ALA A 80 9.46 -18.73 4.67
CA ALA A 80 10.71 -17.99 4.51
C ALA A 80 11.29 -17.55 5.87
N VAL A 81 10.43 -17.21 6.83
CA VAL A 81 10.86 -16.85 8.18
C VAL A 81 11.13 -18.10 9.03
N SER A 82 10.23 -19.09 9.08
CA SER A 82 10.38 -20.24 9.99
C SER A 82 11.50 -21.22 9.59
N GLY A 83 11.73 -21.46 8.30
CA GLY A 83 12.71 -22.46 7.84
C GLY A 83 14.14 -22.23 8.36
N PRO A 84 14.68 -20.99 8.31
CA PRO A 84 15.98 -20.67 8.89
C PRO A 84 16.06 -20.87 10.41
N PHE A 85 14.97 -20.67 11.16
CA PHE A 85 14.94 -20.97 12.59
C PHE A 85 14.93 -22.47 12.85
N ASP A 86 14.14 -23.23 12.09
CA ASP A 86 14.04 -24.70 12.23
C ASP A 86 15.37 -25.40 11.90
N SER A 87 16.15 -24.83 10.98
CA SER A 87 17.47 -25.33 10.60
C SER A 87 18.63 -24.85 11.49
N GLY A 88 18.35 -23.96 12.47
CA GLY A 88 19.35 -23.39 13.36
C GLY A 88 20.26 -22.34 12.70
N GLY A 89 19.90 -21.84 11.51
CA GLY A 89 20.65 -20.82 10.78
C GLY A 89 20.37 -19.38 11.24
N VAL A 90 19.34 -19.17 12.07
CA VAL A 90 18.95 -17.87 12.63
C VAL A 90 18.59 -18.03 14.11
N GLU A 91 19.12 -17.14 14.95
CA GLU A 91 18.87 -17.16 16.40
C GLU A 91 17.77 -16.18 16.84
N CYS A 92 17.52 -15.12 16.08
CA CYS A 92 16.53 -14.09 16.43
C CYS A 92 15.96 -13.35 15.21
N ALA A 93 14.79 -12.73 15.38
CA ALA A 93 14.16 -11.87 14.40
C ALA A 93 13.90 -10.48 14.99
N LEU A 94 14.07 -9.44 14.17
CA LEU A 94 13.69 -8.08 14.52
C LEU A 94 12.32 -7.75 13.93
N LEU A 95 11.35 -7.51 14.80
CA LEU A 95 10.02 -7.06 14.41
C LEU A 95 9.99 -5.53 14.37
N VAL A 96 9.66 -4.97 13.20
CA VAL A 96 9.54 -3.52 12.99
C VAL A 96 8.11 -3.22 12.56
N ASP A 97 7.46 -2.29 13.25
CA ASP A 97 6.12 -1.79 12.89
C ASP A 97 6.13 -0.26 12.76
N ALA A 98 5.49 0.22 11.70
CA ALA A 98 5.39 1.65 11.43
C ALA A 98 4.13 2.23 12.06
N THR A 99 4.31 3.09 13.06
CA THR A 99 3.18 3.75 13.74
C THR A 99 2.43 4.66 12.77
N ASN A 100 1.14 4.36 12.58
CA ASN A 100 0.21 5.17 11.81
C ASN A 100 0.68 5.46 10.36
N ALA A 101 1.33 4.46 9.73
CA ALA A 101 2.09 4.61 8.48
C ALA A 101 1.38 5.41 7.38
N TYR A 102 0.09 5.13 7.11
CA TYR A 102 -0.66 5.84 6.06
C TYR A 102 -0.84 7.33 6.32
N ASN A 103 -0.95 7.74 7.58
CA ASN A 103 -1.17 9.13 7.96
C ASN A 103 0.14 9.88 8.20
N THR A 104 1.21 9.17 8.58
CA THR A 104 2.53 9.73 8.89
C THR A 104 3.50 9.72 7.72
N MET A 105 3.16 9.03 6.61
CA MET A 105 3.98 9.02 5.40
C MET A 105 4.16 10.41 4.80
N ASN A 106 5.41 10.78 4.54
CA ASN A 106 5.73 11.99 3.77
C ASN A 106 5.40 11.76 2.28
N ARG A 107 4.31 12.38 1.82
CA ARG A 107 3.80 12.23 0.46
C ARG A 107 4.78 12.75 -0.60
N ALA A 108 5.50 13.84 -0.33
CA ALA A 108 6.47 14.40 -1.27
C ALA A 108 7.65 13.45 -1.47
N ALA A 109 8.18 12.90 -0.38
CA ALA A 109 9.25 11.90 -0.44
C ALA A 109 8.79 10.61 -1.15
N ALA A 110 7.57 10.13 -0.86
CA ALA A 110 6.99 8.97 -1.54
C ALA A 110 6.88 9.17 -3.06
N LEU A 111 6.33 10.31 -3.50
CA LEU A 111 6.21 10.66 -4.91
C LEU A 111 7.57 10.82 -5.61
N TRP A 112 8.56 11.37 -4.92
CA TRP A 112 9.93 11.46 -5.43
C TRP A 112 10.53 10.08 -5.65
N ASN A 113 10.41 9.17 -4.67
CA ASN A 113 10.97 7.82 -4.76
C ASN A 113 10.34 7.02 -5.92
N VAL A 114 9.03 7.16 -6.17
CA VAL A 114 8.36 6.50 -7.30
C VAL A 114 8.85 6.99 -8.67
N ARG A 115 9.46 8.18 -8.76
CA ARG A 115 10.04 8.68 -10.03
C ARG A 115 11.45 8.18 -10.31
N VAL A 116 12.18 7.77 -9.28
CA VAL A 116 13.61 7.42 -9.37
C VAL A 116 13.83 5.92 -9.43
N LEU A 117 12.92 5.13 -8.82
CA LEU A 117 12.86 3.68 -8.90
C LEU A 117 12.21 3.23 -10.21
#